data_AF-A0A8W8ITI2-F1
#
_entry.id   AF-A0A8W8ITI2-F1
#
_cell.length_a   1.000
_cell.length_b   1.000
_cell.length_c   1.000
_cell.angle_alpha   90.00
_cell.angle_beta   90.00
_cell.angle_gamma   90.00
#
_symmetry.space_group_name_H-M   'P 1'
#
loop_
_entity.id
_entity.type
_entity.pdbx_description
1 polymer ?
#
loop_
_entity_poly.entity_id
_entity_poly.type
_entity_poly.pdbx_seq_one_letter_code
_entity_poly.pdbx_strand_id
1 'polypeptide(L)'
;QGDYDPSKLKVLHFTMNPAALAQKKRAEELIKLREENERLKKRVEVLEESKGQAQDVTFQVEQKMSEAPCPSKEVEEMKKMLETEELKNKRLLEVFKKTSQELREVCYQLMGYKIDMPCANKYKITSLYAESPEDFFMFEQSPGGGVQFLATDFAETLQDHIETYISKRNSIPAFLSAVTLDLFSRQTVNIS
;
A
#
# COMPACT_ATOMS: atom_id res chain seq x y z
N GLN A 1 -39.05 -1.60 25.92
CA GLN A 1 -37.76 -0.92 26.16
C GLN A 1 -37.30 -1.27 27.57
N GLY A 2 -36.05 -1.70 27.72
CA GLY A 2 -35.43 -2.06 29.00
C GLY A 2 -34.11 -1.32 29.14
N ASP A 3 -34.18 -0.01 29.42
CA ASP A 3 -32.99 0.77 29.73
C ASP A 3 -32.47 0.36 31.11
N TYR A 4 -31.19 0.03 31.19
CA TYR A 4 -30.49 -0.17 32.46
C TYR A 4 -29.17 0.58 32.44
N ASP A 5 -28.77 1.10 33.61
CA ASP A 5 -27.51 1.81 33.81
C ASP A 5 -26.38 0.79 34.06
N PRO A 6 -25.44 0.59 33.12
CA PRO A 6 -24.38 -0.42 33.23
C PRO A 6 -23.32 -0.08 34.29
N SER A 7 -23.32 1.15 34.83
CA SER A 7 -22.43 1.54 35.94
C SER A 7 -22.95 1.09 37.31
N LYS A 8 -24.26 0.82 37.43
CA LYS A 8 -24.92 0.44 38.69
C LYS A 8 -25.43 -1.00 38.69
N LEU A 9 -25.72 -1.57 37.53
CA LEU A 9 -26.36 -2.88 37.40
C LEU A 9 -25.60 -3.77 36.41
N LYS A 10 -25.29 -4.99 36.86
CA LYS A 10 -24.71 -6.04 36.03
C LYS A 10 -25.77 -7.10 35.75
N VAL A 11 -26.13 -7.26 34.49
CA VAL A 11 -27.05 -8.33 34.06
C VAL A 11 -26.27 -9.63 33.95
N LEU A 12 -26.71 -10.65 34.66
CA LEU A 12 -26.15 -12.00 34.61
C LEU A 12 -27.18 -12.93 33.97
N HIS A 13 -26.72 -13.86 33.15
CA HIS A 13 -27.53 -14.96 32.66
C HIS A 13 -26.74 -16.26 32.78
N PHE A 14 -27.44 -17.39 32.88
CA PHE A 14 -26.79 -18.69 32.78
C PHE A 14 -26.12 -18.83 31.42
N THR A 15 -24.91 -19.37 31.43
CA THR A 15 -24.16 -19.71 30.21
C THR A 15 -24.91 -20.76 29.39
N MET A 16 -25.54 -21.72 30.06
CA MET A 16 -26.43 -22.73 29.48
C MET A 16 -27.89 -22.34 29.65
N ASN A 17 -28.35 -21.35 28.86
CA ASN A 17 -29.75 -20.95 28.84
C ASN A 17 -30.52 -21.58 27.66
N PRO A 18 -31.87 -21.68 27.72
CA PRO A 18 -32.67 -22.25 26.64
C PRO A 18 -32.47 -21.58 25.27
N ALA A 19 -32.19 -20.27 25.24
CA ALA A 19 -31.93 -19.54 24.00
C ALA A 19 -30.58 -19.95 23.36
N ALA A 20 -29.54 -20.11 24.17
CA ALA A 20 -28.21 -20.57 23.75
C ALA A 20 -28.26 -22.01 23.23
N LEU A 21 -29.03 -22.88 23.89
CA LEU A 21 -29.29 -24.24 23.41
C LEU A 21 -30.03 -24.26 22.07
N ALA A 22 -31.07 -23.43 21.91
CA ALA A 22 -31.80 -23.31 20.65
C ALA A 22 -30.91 -22.74 19.52
N GLN A 23 -30.04 -21.78 19.83
CA GLN A 23 -29.08 -21.23 18.87
C GLN A 23 -28.04 -22.28 18.44
N LYS A 24 -27.51 -23.06 19.38
CA LYS A 24 -26.60 -24.17 19.09
C LYS A 24 -27.26 -25.24 18.21
N LYS A 25 -28.48 -25.67 18.56
CA LYS A 25 -29.23 -26.65 17.77
C LYS A 25 -29.49 -26.14 16.34
N ARG A 26 -29.86 -24.86 16.19
CA ARG A 26 -30.05 -24.24 14.88
C ARG A 26 -28.75 -24.18 14.08
N ALA A 27 -27.61 -23.92 14.73
CA ALA A 27 -26.31 -23.94 14.07
C ALA A 27 -25.93 -25.35 13.59
N GLU A 28 -26.17 -26.38 14.42
CA GLU A 28 -25.97 -27.78 14.05
C GLU A 28 -26.88 -28.23 12.89
N GLU A 29 -28.15 -27.82 12.90
CA GLU A 29 -29.09 -28.07 11.80
C GLU A 29 -28.64 -27.39 10.50
N LEU A 30 -28.14 -26.15 10.57
CA LEU A 30 -27.60 -25.44 9.41
C LEU A 30 -26.35 -26.11 8.84
N ILE A 31 -25.48 -26.66 9.69
CA ILE A 31 -24.30 -27.43 9.24
C ILE A 31 -24.76 -28.68 8.48
N LYS A 32 -25.67 -29.47 9.06
CA LYS A 32 -26.22 -30.67 8.42
C LYS A 32 -26.90 -30.37 7.08
N LEU A 33 -27.70 -29.29 7.03
CA LEU A 33 -28.38 -28.85 5.81
C LEU A 33 -27.39 -28.40 4.72
N ARG A 34 -26.26 -27.81 5.10
CA ARG A 34 -25.19 -27.44 4.15
C ARG A 34 -24.49 -28.66 3.59
N GLU A 35 -24.13 -29.61 4.46
CA GLU A 35 -23.52 -30.88 4.05
C GLU A 35 -24.43 -31.67 3.11
N GLU A 36 -25.72 -31.75 3.43
CA GLU A 36 -26.71 -32.43 2.59
C GLU A 36 -26.90 -31.72 1.24
N ASN A 37 -26.97 -30.38 1.23
CA ASN A 37 -27.04 -29.62 -0.03
C ASN A 37 -25.81 -29.83 -0.91
N GLU A 38 -24.61 -29.85 -0.32
CA GLU A 38 -23.39 -30.09 -1.08
C GLU A 38 -23.39 -31.50 -1.68
N ARG A 39 -23.80 -32.50 -0.90
CA ARG A 39 -23.95 -33.88 -1.36
C ARG A 39 -24.96 -34.00 -2.50
N LEU A 40 -26.11 -33.32 -2.40
CA LEU A 40 -27.14 -33.32 -3.42
C LEU A 40 -26.67 -32.63 -4.71
N LYS A 41 -26.00 -31.48 -4.60
CA LYS A 41 -25.45 -30.75 -5.76
C LYS A 41 -24.46 -31.62 -6.54
N LYS A 42 -23.51 -32.25 -5.85
CA LYS A 42 -22.55 -33.18 -6.47
C LYS A 42 -23.24 -34.37 -7.13
N ARG A 43 -24.31 -34.90 -6.52
CA ARG A 43 -25.09 -35.99 -7.10
C ARG A 43 -25.83 -35.57 -8.36
N VAL A 44 -26.36 -34.34 -8.40
CA VAL A 44 -26.99 -33.77 -9.60
C VAL A 44 -25.97 -33.58 -10.72
N GLU A 45 -24.80 -33.01 -10.41
CA GLU A 45 -23.70 -32.84 -11.38
C GLU A 45 -23.29 -34.16 -12.04
N VAL A 46 -23.11 -35.23 -11.26
CA VAL A 46 -22.79 -36.56 -11.79
C VAL A 46 -23.93 -37.17 -12.62
N LEU A 47 -25.18 -36.93 -12.24
CA LEU A 47 -26.35 -37.38 -13.01
C LEU A 47 -26.51 -36.63 -14.34
N GLU A 48 -26.19 -35.33 -14.34
CA GLU A 48 -26.19 -34.49 -15.55
C GLU A 48 -25.06 -34.90 -16.50
N GLU A 49 -23.86 -35.19 -15.98
CA GLU A 49 -22.73 -35.70 -16.76
C GLU A 49 -23.00 -37.09 -17.36
N SER A 50 -23.68 -37.97 -16.62
CA SER A 50 -23.94 -39.36 -17.03
C SER A 50 -25.17 -39.55 -17.91
N LYS A 51 -25.87 -38.47 -18.30
CA LYS A 51 -27.10 -38.51 -19.14
C LYS A 51 -28.14 -39.55 -18.67
N GLY A 52 -28.23 -39.80 -17.36
CA GLY A 52 -29.24 -40.67 -16.77
C GLY A 52 -28.97 -42.18 -16.79
N GLN A 53 -27.74 -42.66 -17.03
CA GLN A 53 -27.42 -44.09 -16.83
C GLN A 53 -27.15 -44.40 -15.35
N ALA A 54 -28.14 -45.03 -14.69
CA ALA A 54 -28.22 -45.21 -13.24
C ALA A 54 -27.54 -46.48 -12.68
N GLN A 55 -26.43 -46.94 -13.28
CA GLN A 55 -25.64 -48.02 -12.70
C GLN A 55 -24.26 -47.49 -12.29
N ASP A 56 -23.92 -47.68 -11.02
CA ASP A 56 -22.68 -47.25 -10.33
C ASP A 56 -22.48 -45.77 -9.96
N VAL A 57 -23.55 -45.00 -9.91
CA VAL A 57 -23.51 -43.59 -9.43
C VAL A 57 -23.02 -43.52 -7.97
N THR A 58 -23.37 -44.48 -7.12
CA THR A 58 -23.03 -44.43 -5.68
C THR A 58 -21.54 -44.63 -5.42
N PHE A 59 -20.88 -45.56 -6.12
CA PHE A 59 -19.46 -45.88 -5.94
C PHE A 59 -18.55 -44.82 -6.58
N GLN A 60 -18.92 -44.28 -7.75
CA GLN A 60 -18.16 -43.22 -8.41
C GLN A 60 -18.24 -41.88 -7.66
N VAL A 61 -19.37 -41.59 -7.00
CA VAL A 61 -19.52 -40.42 -6.14
C VAL A 61 -18.64 -40.52 -4.90
N GLU A 62 -18.56 -41.70 -4.27
CA GLU A 62 -17.75 -41.92 -3.07
C GLU A 62 -16.24 -41.84 -3.36
N GLN A 63 -15.81 -42.31 -4.53
CA GLN A 63 -14.44 -42.18 -5.00
C GLN A 63 -14.07 -40.74 -5.36
N LYS A 64 -14.91 -40.02 -6.12
CA LYS A 64 -14.69 -38.58 -6.42
C LYS A 64 -14.77 -37.69 -5.18
N MET A 65 -15.58 -38.05 -4.18
CA MET A 65 -15.62 -37.34 -2.88
C MET A 65 -14.35 -37.55 -2.03
N SER A 66 -13.62 -38.64 -2.25
CA SER A 66 -12.34 -38.90 -1.58
C SER A 66 -11.16 -38.18 -2.23
N GLU A 67 -11.25 -37.91 -3.53
CA GLU A 67 -10.17 -37.31 -4.33
C GLU A 67 -10.33 -35.80 -4.56
N ALA A 68 -11.56 -35.26 -4.55
CA ALA A 68 -11.79 -33.83 -4.73
C ALA A 68 -11.60 -33.08 -3.41
N PRO A 69 -10.61 -32.17 -3.30
CA PRO A 69 -10.54 -31.25 -2.18
C PRO A 69 -11.87 -30.48 -2.11
N CYS A 70 -12.48 -30.38 -0.93
CA CYS A 70 -13.66 -29.54 -0.77
C CYS A 70 -13.37 -28.15 -1.36
N PRO A 71 -14.15 -27.64 -2.31
CA PRO A 71 -13.90 -26.32 -2.91
C PRO A 71 -13.88 -25.20 -1.86
N SER A 72 -14.49 -25.42 -0.69
CA SER A 72 -14.37 -24.52 0.46
C SER A 72 -12.95 -24.44 1.04
N LYS A 73 -12.20 -25.55 1.05
CA LYS A 73 -10.81 -25.61 1.54
C LYS A 73 -9.85 -24.93 0.58
N GLU A 74 -9.98 -25.18 -0.73
CA GLU A 74 -9.17 -24.49 -1.75
C GLU A 74 -9.43 -22.99 -1.75
N VAL A 75 -10.69 -22.56 -1.60
CA VAL A 75 -11.03 -21.13 -1.47
C VAL A 75 -10.46 -20.52 -0.19
N GLU A 76 -10.47 -21.24 0.93
CA GLU A 76 -9.81 -20.78 2.17
C GLU A 76 -8.29 -20.70 2.04
N GLU A 77 -7.66 -21.66 1.39
CA GLU A 77 -6.21 -21.66 1.12
C GLU A 77 -5.83 -20.52 0.19
N MET A 78 -6.57 -20.31 -0.91
CA MET A 78 -6.35 -19.17 -1.81
C MET A 78 -6.51 -17.82 -1.10
N LYS A 79 -7.50 -17.68 -0.21
CA LYS A 79 -7.65 -16.47 0.61
C LYS A 79 -6.46 -16.24 1.52
N LYS A 80 -5.97 -17.28 2.20
CA LYS A 80 -4.77 -17.19 3.05
C LYS A 80 -3.53 -16.81 2.24
N MET A 81 -3.37 -17.37 1.05
CA MET A 81 -2.27 -17.01 0.15
C MET A 81 -2.36 -15.54 -0.29
N LEU A 82 -3.56 -15.08 -0.65
CA LEU A 82 -3.80 -13.68 -1.03
C LEU A 82 -3.46 -12.72 0.12
N GLU A 83 -3.96 -13.00 1.33
CA GLU A 83 -3.64 -12.20 2.53
C GLU A 83 -2.13 -12.17 2.81
N THR A 84 -1.44 -13.30 2.61
CA THR A 84 0.00 -13.40 2.80
C THR A 84 0.76 -12.56 1.77
N GLU A 85 0.36 -12.59 0.51
CA GLU A 85 0.99 -11.79 -0.55
C GLU A 85 0.69 -10.29 -0.40
N GLU A 86 -0.53 -9.92 -0.01
CA GLU A 86 -0.85 -8.54 0.33
C GLU A 86 0.00 -8.03 1.49
N LEU A 87 0.21 -8.85 2.52
CA LEU A 87 1.06 -8.49 3.66
C LEU A 87 2.52 -8.32 3.24
N LYS A 88 3.05 -9.21 2.39
CA LYS A 88 4.40 -9.08 1.82
C LYS A 88 4.54 -7.81 1.00
N ASN A 89 3.56 -7.50 0.13
CA ASN A 89 3.55 -6.27 -0.67
C ASN A 89 3.52 -5.02 0.21
N LYS A 90 2.70 -5.01 1.26
CA LYS A 90 2.67 -3.89 2.23
C LYS A 90 4.02 -3.69 2.89
N ARG A 91 4.65 -4.76 3.40
CA ARG A 91 5.98 -4.72 4.01
C ARG A 91 7.06 -4.25 3.03
N LEU A 92 6.99 -4.71 1.78
CA LEU A 92 7.93 -4.29 0.74
C LEU A 92 7.83 -2.78 0.47
N LEU A 93 6.61 -2.24 0.37
CA LEU A 93 6.37 -0.81 0.21
C LEU A 93 6.85 0.00 1.42
N GLU A 94 6.67 -0.51 2.65
CA GLU A 94 7.17 0.13 3.86
C GLU A 94 8.69 0.20 3.89
N VAL A 95 9.38 -0.90 3.57
CA VAL A 95 10.84 -0.94 3.49
C VAL A 95 11.33 0.00 2.39
N PHE A 96 10.71 -0.02 1.22
CA PHE A 96 11.07 0.88 0.11
C PHE A 96 10.93 2.36 0.50
N LYS A 97 9.82 2.73 1.16
CA LYS A 97 9.62 4.10 1.67
C LYS A 97 10.69 4.49 2.67
N LYS A 98 11.00 3.61 3.62
CA LYS A 98 12.04 3.84 4.63
C LYS A 98 13.41 4.05 4.00
N THR A 99 13.85 3.14 3.13
CA THR A 99 15.15 3.24 2.44
C THR A 99 15.22 4.47 1.54
N SER A 100 14.14 4.80 0.84
CA SER A 100 14.09 6.01 0.00
C SER A 100 14.18 7.30 0.82
N GLN A 101 13.57 7.30 2.02
CA GLN A 101 13.66 8.43 2.95
C GLN A 101 15.07 8.56 3.51
N GLU A 102 15.67 7.46 3.99
CA GLU A 102 17.05 7.45 4.50
C GLU A 102 18.04 7.98 3.46
N LEU A 103 17.93 7.53 2.20
CA LEU A 103 18.76 8.03 1.11
C LEU A 103 18.57 9.54 0.89
N ARG A 104 17.33 10.02 0.89
CA ARG A 104 17.02 11.46 0.72
C ARG A 104 17.60 12.29 1.86
N GLU A 105 17.52 11.81 3.10
CA GLU A 105 18.07 12.48 4.27
C GLU A 105 19.60 12.57 4.19
N VAL A 106 20.27 11.48 3.80
CA VAL A 106 21.73 11.48 3.59
C VAL A 106 22.13 12.42 2.46
N CYS A 107 21.45 12.38 1.30
CA CYS A 107 21.70 13.32 0.22
C CYS A 107 21.49 14.77 0.65
N TYR A 108 20.47 15.05 1.45
CA TYR A 108 20.22 16.40 1.96
C TYR A 108 21.35 16.89 2.85
N GLN A 109 21.83 16.06 3.77
CA GLN A 109 22.94 16.40 4.67
C GLN A 109 24.27 16.58 3.94
N LEU A 110 24.56 15.73 2.95
CA LEU A 110 25.83 15.74 2.23
C LEU A 110 25.90 16.81 1.13
N MET A 111 24.81 16.98 0.38
CA MET A 111 24.77 17.87 -0.79
C MET A 111 24.13 19.23 -0.49
N GLY A 112 23.47 19.38 0.66
CA GLY A 112 22.80 20.62 1.06
C GLY A 112 21.51 20.90 0.30
N TYR A 113 20.89 19.91 -0.33
CA TYR A 113 19.65 20.08 -1.09
C TYR A 113 18.60 19.00 -0.78
N LYS A 114 17.40 19.45 -0.40
CA LYS A 114 16.24 18.60 -0.21
C LYS A 114 15.52 18.45 -1.55
N ILE A 115 15.25 17.21 -1.94
CA ILE A 115 14.55 16.86 -3.18
C ILE A 115 13.16 16.33 -2.88
N ASP A 116 12.14 17.10 -3.24
CA ASP A 116 10.73 16.72 -3.12
C ASP A 116 10.14 16.50 -4.53
N MET A 117 9.22 15.54 -4.66
CA MET A 117 8.57 15.20 -5.94
C MET A 117 7.07 15.54 -5.84
N PRO A 118 6.66 16.80 -6.09
CA PRO A 118 5.26 17.21 -5.95
C PRO A 118 4.32 16.54 -6.97
N CYS A 119 4.82 16.25 -8.16
CA CYS A 119 4.09 15.56 -9.22
C CYS A 119 5.07 14.76 -10.09
N ALA A 120 4.52 13.85 -10.92
CA ALA A 120 5.33 13.01 -11.78
C ALA A 120 6.27 13.87 -12.65
N ASN A 121 7.53 13.46 -12.72
CA ASN A 121 8.61 14.09 -13.48
C ASN A 121 8.97 15.53 -13.07
N LYS A 122 8.42 16.07 -11.98
CA LYS A 122 8.80 17.38 -11.44
C LYS A 122 9.45 17.24 -10.08
N TYR A 123 10.52 17.99 -9.89
CA TYR A 123 11.39 17.93 -8.73
C TYR A 123 11.56 19.33 -8.14
N LYS A 124 11.07 19.50 -6.91
CA LYS A 124 11.31 20.70 -6.11
C LYS A 124 12.63 20.50 -5.35
N ILE A 125 13.55 21.43 -5.53
CA ILE A 125 14.87 21.42 -4.89
C ILE A 125 14.95 22.62 -3.96
N THR A 126 15.12 22.36 -2.67
CA THR A 126 15.23 23.41 -1.64
C THR A 126 16.61 23.31 -0.98
N SER A 127 17.31 24.43 -0.90
CA SER A 127 18.63 24.47 -0.25
C SER A 127 18.52 24.33 1.26
N LEU A 128 19.51 23.70 1.88
CA LEU A 128 19.72 23.72 3.34
C LEU A 128 19.87 25.15 3.88
N TYR A 129 20.38 26.07 3.05
CA TYR A 129 20.64 27.47 3.38
C TYR A 129 19.55 28.41 2.83
N ALA A 130 18.37 27.89 2.48
CA ALA A 130 17.24 28.71 2.05
C ALA A 130 16.83 29.69 3.15
N GLU A 131 16.58 30.95 2.80
CA GLU A 131 16.18 32.01 3.75
C GLU A 131 14.66 31.97 4.00
N SER A 132 13.90 31.55 2.99
CA SER A 132 12.44 31.40 3.00
C SER A 132 11.99 30.01 2.52
N PRO A 133 10.85 29.47 3.00
CA PRO A 133 10.25 28.26 2.43
C PRO A 133 9.83 28.38 0.95
N GLU A 134 9.75 29.61 0.44
CA GLU A 134 9.48 29.93 -0.97
C GLU A 134 10.74 29.89 -1.83
N ASP A 135 11.93 29.77 -1.23
CA ASP A 135 13.20 29.66 -1.94
C ASP A 135 13.42 28.22 -2.41
N PHE A 136 12.98 27.94 -3.64
CA PHE A 136 13.19 26.65 -4.26
C PHE A 136 13.43 26.77 -5.76
N PHE A 137 14.09 25.75 -6.29
CA PHE A 137 14.19 25.50 -7.71
C PHE A 137 13.20 24.43 -8.12
N MET A 138 12.70 24.54 -9.33
CA MET A 138 11.87 23.52 -9.93
C MET A 138 12.58 22.95 -11.15
N PHE A 139 12.63 21.62 -11.24
CA PHE A 139 13.18 20.91 -12.38
C PHE A 139 12.16 19.94 -12.94
N GLU A 140 12.19 19.75 -14.26
CA GLU A 140 11.35 18.77 -14.95
C GLU A 140 12.22 17.77 -15.70
N GLN A 141 11.90 16.49 -15.56
CA GLN A 141 12.54 15.42 -16.32
C GLN A 141 11.82 15.24 -17.65
N SER A 142 12.56 15.45 -18.72
CA SER A 142 12.11 15.17 -20.09
C SER A 142 11.97 13.66 -20.34
N PRO A 143 11.14 13.23 -21.31
CA PRO A 143 11.01 11.82 -21.68
C PRO A 143 12.33 11.15 -22.08
N GLY A 144 13.31 11.94 -22.56
CA GLY A 144 14.66 11.48 -22.90
C GLY A 144 15.59 11.30 -21.70
N GLY A 145 15.09 11.44 -20.47
CA GLY A 145 15.87 11.28 -19.23
C GLY A 145 16.64 12.53 -18.79
N GLY A 146 16.79 13.53 -19.66
CA GLY A 146 17.43 14.81 -19.33
C GLY A 146 16.56 15.66 -18.39
N VAL A 147 17.20 16.50 -17.58
CA VAL A 147 16.54 17.37 -16.60
C VAL A 147 16.64 18.82 -17.05
N GLN A 148 15.52 19.54 -17.04
CA GLN A 148 15.43 20.96 -17.42
C GLN A 148 15.08 21.82 -16.21
N PHE A 149 15.69 22.99 -16.13
CA PHE A 149 15.40 24.00 -15.10
C PHE A 149 14.13 24.78 -15.47
N LEU A 150 13.24 24.97 -14.49
CA LEU A 150 12.04 25.79 -14.61
C LEU A 150 12.22 27.08 -13.81
N ALA A 151 11.75 28.20 -14.36
CA ALA A 151 11.79 29.48 -13.69
C ALA A 151 10.94 29.47 -12.41
N THR A 152 11.48 30.05 -11.35
CA THR A 152 10.82 30.30 -10.07
C THR A 152 11.19 31.71 -9.61
N ASP A 153 10.40 32.34 -8.75
CA ASP A 153 10.68 33.68 -8.23
C ASP A 153 12.08 33.75 -7.58
N PHE A 154 12.46 32.69 -6.87
CA PHE A 154 13.81 32.56 -6.31
C PHE A 154 14.91 32.48 -7.38
N ALA A 155 14.66 31.76 -8.48
CA ALA A 155 15.61 31.68 -9.60
C ALA A 155 15.89 33.05 -10.23
N GLU A 156 14.93 33.97 -10.22
CA GLU A 156 15.12 35.33 -10.72
C GLU A 156 16.15 36.13 -9.93
N THR A 157 16.38 35.78 -8.67
CA THR A 157 17.43 36.40 -7.84
C THR A 157 18.85 35.89 -8.14
N LEU A 158 18.97 34.83 -8.94
CA LEU A 158 20.23 34.11 -9.22
C LEU A 158 20.56 34.06 -10.72
N GLN A 159 20.06 35.02 -11.50
CA GLN A 159 20.21 35.05 -12.96
C GLN A 159 21.67 34.96 -13.42
N ASP A 160 22.61 35.61 -12.74
CA ASP A 160 24.04 35.54 -13.08
C ASP A 160 24.60 34.10 -13.00
N HIS A 161 24.15 33.34 -11.99
CA HIS A 161 24.52 31.93 -11.81
C HIS A 161 23.87 31.06 -12.88
N ILE A 162 22.60 31.32 -13.20
CA ILE A 162 21.86 30.61 -14.25
C ILE A 162 22.53 30.84 -15.61
N GLU A 163 22.84 32.09 -15.96
CA GLU A 163 23.48 32.41 -17.24
C GLU A 163 24.86 31.73 -17.34
N THR A 164 25.64 31.78 -16.26
CA THR A 164 27.01 31.25 -16.25
C THR A 164 27.06 29.72 -16.32
N TYR A 165 26.21 29.02 -15.55
CA TYR A 165 26.32 27.58 -15.37
C TYR A 165 25.27 26.78 -16.12
N ILE A 166 24.06 27.31 -16.30
CA ILE A 166 22.99 26.66 -17.06
C ILE A 166 23.04 27.09 -18.52
N SER A 167 22.95 28.38 -18.83
CA SER A 167 22.85 28.83 -20.23
C SER A 167 24.15 28.64 -21.02
N LYS A 168 25.30 29.02 -20.45
CA LYS A 168 26.60 28.93 -21.15
C LYS A 168 27.23 27.54 -21.09
N ARG A 169 27.02 26.79 -20.01
CA ARG A 169 27.74 25.53 -19.72
C ARG A 169 26.84 24.30 -19.60
N ASN A 170 25.52 24.48 -19.55
CA ASN A 170 24.53 23.41 -19.42
C ASN A 170 24.83 22.41 -18.29
N SER A 171 25.27 22.90 -17.13
CA SER A 171 25.73 22.08 -16.01
C SER A 171 25.01 22.44 -14.72
N ILE A 172 23.94 21.70 -14.43
CA ILE A 172 23.17 21.79 -13.19
C ILE A 172 24.04 21.54 -11.94
N PRO A 173 24.94 20.54 -11.90
CA PRO A 173 25.79 20.34 -10.72
C PRO A 173 26.66 21.56 -10.41
N ALA A 174 27.28 22.17 -11.42
CA ALA A 174 28.08 23.38 -11.23
C ALA A 174 27.24 24.56 -10.75
N PHE A 175 26.02 24.74 -11.29
CA PHE A 175 25.08 25.74 -10.83
C PHE A 175 24.74 25.57 -9.35
N LEU A 176 24.29 24.37 -8.97
CA LEU A 176 23.90 24.09 -7.59
C LEU A 176 25.10 24.26 -6.63
N SER A 177 26.30 23.79 -6.98
CA SER A 177 27.49 24.01 -6.15
C SER A 177 27.81 25.48 -5.94
N ALA A 178 27.72 26.31 -6.99
CA ALA A 178 27.97 27.75 -6.88
C ALA A 178 26.92 28.44 -6.00
N VAL A 179 25.64 28.09 -6.17
CA VAL A 179 24.55 28.59 -5.33
C VAL A 179 24.71 28.17 -3.87
N THR A 180 25.09 26.92 -3.60
CA THR A 180 25.37 26.46 -2.22
C THR A 180 26.39 27.35 -1.53
N LEU A 181 27.49 27.69 -2.23
CA LEU A 181 28.54 28.54 -1.67
C LEU A 181 28.05 29.97 -1.45
N ASP A 182 27.31 30.54 -2.40
CA ASP A 182 26.74 31.89 -2.29
C ASP A 182 25.75 31.99 -1.10
N LEU A 183 24.77 31.09 -1.02
CA LEU A 183 23.80 31.08 0.08
C LEU A 183 24.47 30.85 1.44
N PHE A 184 25.46 29.95 1.51
CA PHE A 184 26.23 29.74 2.73
C PHE A 184 27.00 31.01 3.14
N SER A 185 27.62 31.72 2.20
CA SER A 185 28.29 32.99 2.47
C SER A 185 27.34 34.06 2.99
N ARG A 186 26.15 34.20 2.39
CA ARG A 186 25.13 35.16 2.88
C ARG A 186 24.71 34.88 4.32
N GLN A 187 24.56 33.61 4.67
CA GLN A 187 24.17 33.22 6.02
C GLN A 187 25.29 33.41 7.06
N THR A 188 26.56 33.22 6.66
CA THR A 188 27.72 33.31 7.57
C THR A 188 28.28 34.72 7.72
N VAL A 189 28.20 35.56 6.69
CA VAL A 189 28.63 36.97 6.76
C VAL A 189 27.74 37.78 7.70
N ASN A 190 26.47 37.41 7.87
CA ASN A 190 25.56 38.05 8.84
C ASN A 190 25.83 37.66 10.31
N ILE A 191 26.77 36.74 10.58
CA ILE A 191 27.12 36.26 11.93
C ILE A 191 28.49 36.82 12.39
N SER A 192 29.19 37.57 11.52
CA SER A 192 30.50 38.17 11.80
C SER A 192 30.37 39.67 12.11
#